data_AF-A0A699YZ53-F1
#
_entry.id   AF-A0A699YZ53-F1
#
_cell.length_a   1.000
_cell.length_b   1.000
_cell.length_c   1.000
_cell.angle_alpha   90.00
_cell.angle_beta   90.00
_cell.angle_gamma   90.00
#
_symmetry.space_group_name_H-M   'P 1'
#
loop_
_entity.id
_entity.type
_entity.pdbx_description
1 polymer ?
#
loop_
_entity_poly.entity_id
_entity_poly.type
_entity_poly.pdbx_seq_one_letter_code
_entity_poly.pdbx_strand_id
1 'polypeptide(L)'
;MGKQIVAFQAMLEHAAQTYPGAFAGYKLRVIESHQSSKKDTSGTAIAVVSSFVGLGLDFDVSQIELVRQPAQQVELMKVPESALQGHAYHTYQLVSGDGSVMFEFQHNVIGRTTYAEGTVDACLFLAAQVQAGSPRTLFNMVDVLKAGAMR
;
A
#
# COMPACT_ATOMS: atom_id res chain seq x y z
N MET A 1 -7.23 2.03 7.75
CA MET A 1 -6.08 1.69 6.89
C MET A 1 -4.91 1.37 7.79
N GLY A 2 -4.08 0.37 7.50
CA GLY A 2 -2.95 0.02 8.36
C GLY A 2 -1.90 1.12 8.30
N LYS A 3 -1.47 1.67 9.44
CA LYS A 3 -0.59 2.85 9.50
C LYS A 3 0.73 2.62 8.75
N GLN A 4 1.28 1.42 8.81
CA GLN A 4 2.51 1.04 8.11
C GLN A 4 2.35 1.03 6.58
N ILE A 5 1.17 0.64 6.08
CA ILE A 5 0.86 0.70 4.64
C ILE A 5 0.76 2.15 4.17
N VAL A 6 0.16 3.02 5.00
CA VAL A 6 0.13 4.47 4.73
C VAL A 6 1.54 5.04 4.69
N ALA A 7 2.41 4.64 5.61
CA ALA A 7 3.80 5.08 5.63
C ALA A 7 4.54 4.68 4.34
N PHE A 8 4.33 3.46 3.86
CA PHE A 8 4.86 3.00 2.57
C PHE A 8 4.33 3.83 1.39
N GLN A 9 3.02 4.10 1.34
CA GLN A 9 2.43 4.97 0.31
C GLN A 9 3.04 6.38 0.35
N ALA A 10 3.16 6.98 1.53
CA ALA A 10 3.74 8.31 1.70
C ALA A 10 5.23 8.36 1.31
N MET A 11 5.99 7.29 1.59
CA MET A 11 7.39 7.19 1.17
C MET A 11 7.51 7.20 -0.36
N LEU A 12 6.69 6.42 -1.06
CA LEU A 12 6.71 6.37 -2.53
C LEU A 12 6.20 7.67 -3.15
N GLU A 13 5.14 8.26 -2.59
CA GLU A 13 4.63 9.55 -3.03
C GLU A 13 5.70 10.65 -2.90
N HIS A 14 6.42 10.67 -1.77
CA HIS A 14 7.53 11.60 -1.56
C HIS A 14 8.66 11.37 -2.56
N ALA A 15 9.04 10.11 -2.82
CA ALA A 15 10.05 9.77 -3.82
C ALA A 15 9.63 10.23 -5.22
N ALA A 16 8.37 10.02 -5.62
CA ALA A 16 7.84 10.44 -6.91
C ALA A 16 7.86 11.97 -7.10
N GLN A 17 7.55 12.72 -6.05
CA GLN A 17 7.62 14.19 -6.06
C GLN A 17 9.05 14.72 -6.10
N THR A 18 9.98 14.01 -5.45
CA THR A 18 11.37 14.46 -5.31
C THR A 18 12.24 14.08 -6.50
N TYR A 19 12.00 12.90 -7.09
CA TYR A 19 12.81 12.33 -8.16
C TYR A 19 11.95 11.92 -9.36
N PRO A 20 11.30 12.88 -10.04
CA PRO A 20 10.44 12.58 -11.18
C PRO A 20 11.26 11.89 -12.29
N GLY A 21 10.73 10.80 -12.83
CA GLY A 21 11.40 10.05 -13.90
C GLY A 21 12.58 9.16 -13.45
N ALA A 22 12.84 9.01 -12.15
CA ALA A 22 13.97 8.23 -11.64
C ALA A 22 14.00 6.76 -12.09
N PHE A 23 12.85 6.21 -12.48
CA PHE A 23 12.70 4.85 -12.99
C PHE A 23 12.23 4.83 -14.46
N ALA A 24 12.41 5.92 -15.21
CA ALA A 24 12.10 5.94 -16.64
C ALA A 24 12.84 4.80 -17.36
N GLY A 25 12.11 4.07 -18.23
CA GLY A 25 12.62 2.91 -18.94
C GLY A 25 12.56 1.58 -18.16
N TYR A 26 12.11 1.59 -16.90
CA TYR A 26 11.75 0.37 -16.18
C TYR A 26 10.34 -0.09 -16.56
N LYS A 27 10.09 -1.39 -16.44
CA LYS A 27 8.78 -2.02 -16.58
C LYS A 27 8.21 -2.32 -15.20
N LEU A 28 6.93 -2.00 -14.99
CA LEU A 28 6.20 -2.33 -13.77
C LEU A 28 5.30 -3.55 -13.98
N ARG A 29 5.32 -4.47 -13.03
CA ARG A 29 4.27 -5.48 -12.86
C ARG A 29 3.66 -5.32 -11.47
N VAL A 30 2.33 -5.30 -11.42
CA VAL A 30 1.59 -5.21 -10.15
C VAL A 30 0.61 -6.35 -10.07
N ILE A 31 0.68 -7.10 -8.97
CA ILE A 31 -0.24 -8.19 -8.67
C ILE A 31 -0.77 -8.02 -7.25
N GLU A 32 -2.08 -8.19 -7.07
CA GLU A 32 -2.73 -8.11 -5.77
C GLU A 32 -3.67 -9.27 -5.50
N SER A 33 -3.80 -9.62 -4.23
CA SER A 33 -4.75 -10.62 -3.74
C SER A 33 -5.56 -10.10 -2.57
N HIS A 34 -6.87 -10.27 -2.69
CA HIS A 34 -7.90 -9.96 -1.68
C HIS A 34 -8.96 -11.06 -1.74
N GLN A 35 -9.96 -11.03 -0.85
CA GLN A 35 -11.05 -12.01 -0.86
C GLN A 35 -11.72 -12.13 -2.24
N SER A 36 -12.21 -13.32 -2.58
CA SER A 36 -12.84 -13.60 -3.88
C SER A 36 -14.04 -12.70 -4.20
N SER A 37 -14.71 -12.16 -3.17
CA SER A 37 -15.84 -11.23 -3.31
C SER A 37 -15.42 -9.80 -3.69
N LYS A 38 -14.14 -9.43 -3.51
CA LYS A 38 -13.64 -8.11 -3.84
C LYS A 38 -13.33 -8.02 -5.34
N LYS A 39 -14.18 -7.29 -6.08
CA LYS A 39 -14.08 -7.18 -7.54
C LYS A 39 -13.23 -6.01 -8.01
N ASP A 40 -13.12 -4.98 -7.19
CA ASP A 40 -12.39 -3.76 -7.48
C ASP A 40 -10.91 -3.85 -7.07
N THR A 41 -10.11 -3.04 -7.74
CA THR A 41 -8.71 -2.80 -7.40
C THR A 41 -8.61 -2.09 -6.06
N SER A 42 -7.67 -2.49 -5.21
CA SER A 42 -7.42 -1.79 -3.95
C SER A 42 -7.05 -0.32 -4.19
N GLY A 43 -7.70 0.61 -3.48
CA GLY A 43 -7.30 2.02 -3.49
C GLY A 43 -5.83 2.25 -3.09
N THR A 44 -5.29 1.38 -2.23
CA THR A 44 -3.84 1.36 -1.92
C THR A 44 -3.00 1.03 -3.16
N ALA A 45 -3.40 0.04 -3.96
CA ALA A 45 -2.67 -0.32 -5.18
C ALA A 45 -2.70 0.82 -6.20
N ILE A 46 -3.85 1.48 -6.37
CA ILE A 46 -4.01 2.64 -7.26
C ILE A 46 -3.06 3.78 -6.83
N ALA A 47 -3.00 4.11 -5.54
CA ALA A 47 -2.14 5.17 -5.04
C ALA A 47 -0.64 4.85 -5.20
N VAL A 48 -0.24 3.59 -4.97
CA VAL A 48 1.14 3.14 -5.19
C VAL A 48 1.50 3.20 -6.68
N VAL A 49 0.62 2.72 -7.57
CA VAL A 49 0.81 2.83 -9.02
C VAL A 49 0.95 4.28 -9.46
N SER A 50 0.10 5.18 -8.97
CA SER A 50 0.21 6.62 -9.27
C SER A 50 1.59 7.18 -8.90
N SER A 51 2.15 6.75 -7.76
CA SER A 51 3.51 7.15 -7.36
C SER A 51 4.57 6.59 -8.31
N PHE A 52 4.46 5.32 -8.74
CA PHE A 52 5.35 4.76 -9.75
C PHE A 52 5.24 5.45 -11.11
N VAL A 53 4.04 5.86 -11.52
CA VAL A 53 3.86 6.69 -12.73
C VAL A 53 4.58 8.03 -12.58
N GLY A 54 4.50 8.68 -11.41
CA GLY A 54 5.28 9.88 -11.11
C GLY A 54 6.80 9.66 -11.15
N LEU A 55 7.26 8.46 -10.83
CA LEU A 55 8.67 8.02 -10.97
C LEU A 55 9.06 7.71 -12.44
N GLY A 56 8.16 7.87 -13.41
CA GLY A 56 8.42 7.74 -14.84
C GLY A 56 8.09 6.37 -15.43
N LEU A 57 7.38 5.50 -14.72
CA LEU A 57 6.93 4.23 -15.27
C LEU A 57 5.64 4.43 -16.08
N ASP A 58 5.55 3.76 -17.23
CA ASP A 58 4.34 3.70 -18.05
C ASP A 58 3.50 2.50 -17.60
N PHE A 59 2.42 2.77 -16.85
CA PHE A 59 1.55 1.73 -16.32
C PHE A 59 0.12 2.25 -16.12
N ASP A 60 -0.85 1.49 -16.61
CA ASP A 60 -2.27 1.78 -16.43
C ASP A 60 -2.86 0.90 -15.33
N VAL A 61 -3.74 1.46 -14.49
CA VAL A 61 -4.34 0.71 -13.36
C VAL A 61 -5.15 -0.51 -13.79
N SER A 62 -5.63 -0.57 -15.04
CA SER A 62 -6.30 -1.75 -15.61
C SER A 62 -5.35 -2.94 -15.84
N GLN A 63 -4.03 -2.71 -15.84
CA GLN A 63 -3.01 -3.75 -15.98
C GLN A 63 -2.72 -4.49 -14.67
N ILE A 64 -3.31 -4.07 -13.54
CA ILE A 64 -3.11 -4.74 -12.25
C ILE A 64 -3.71 -6.15 -12.29
N GLU A 65 -2.88 -7.15 -11.99
CA GLU A 65 -3.30 -8.54 -11.94
C GLU A 65 -4.07 -8.82 -10.64
N LEU A 66 -5.37 -9.14 -10.76
CA LEU A 66 -6.25 -9.40 -9.62
C LEU A 66 -6.35 -10.91 -9.32
N VAL A 67 -5.65 -11.39 -8.30
CA VAL A 67 -5.71 -12.80 -7.88
C VAL A 67 -6.86 -13.02 -6.89
N ARG A 68 -7.95 -13.60 -7.38
CA ARG A 68 -9.19 -13.84 -6.62
C ARG A 68 -9.55 -15.32 -6.45
N GLN A 69 -8.97 -16.20 -7.27
CA GLN A 69 -9.25 -17.64 -7.22
C GLN A 69 -8.48 -18.28 -6.05
N PRO A 70 -9.15 -18.93 -5.07
CA PRO A 70 -8.49 -19.44 -3.86
C PRO A 70 -7.24 -20.30 -4.13
N ALA A 71 -7.29 -21.19 -5.12
CA ALA A 71 -6.13 -22.00 -5.51
C ALA A 71 -4.93 -21.13 -5.91
N GLN A 72 -5.13 -20.11 -6.75
CA GLN A 72 -4.08 -19.17 -7.14
C GLN A 72 -3.60 -18.30 -5.96
N GLN A 73 -4.49 -17.96 -5.03
CA GLN A 73 -4.11 -17.19 -3.84
C GLN A 73 -3.12 -17.97 -2.97
N VAL A 74 -3.34 -19.28 -2.82
CA VAL A 74 -2.42 -20.16 -2.09
C VAL A 74 -1.16 -20.46 -2.90
N GLU A 75 -1.30 -20.86 -4.17
CA GLU A 75 -0.18 -21.36 -4.97
C GLU A 75 0.75 -20.25 -5.46
N LEU A 76 0.18 -19.16 -5.99
CA LEU A 76 0.93 -18.05 -6.57
C LEU A 76 1.29 -17.00 -5.52
N MET A 77 0.30 -16.55 -4.74
CA MET A 77 0.46 -15.44 -3.79
C MET A 77 0.87 -15.90 -2.40
N LYS A 78 0.98 -17.22 -2.17
CA LYS A 78 1.39 -17.83 -0.90
C LYS A 78 0.54 -17.38 0.30
N VAL A 79 -0.73 -17.06 0.05
CA VAL A 79 -1.70 -16.72 1.09
C VAL A 79 -2.02 -18.02 1.87
N PRO A 80 -1.89 -18.04 3.21
CA PRO A 80 -2.30 -19.20 3.99
C PRO A 80 -3.79 -19.51 3.79
N GLU A 81 -4.16 -20.80 3.71
CA GLU A 81 -5.57 -21.20 3.53
C GLU A 81 -6.49 -20.59 4.58
N SER A 82 -6.03 -20.51 5.83
CA SER A 82 -6.75 -19.89 6.96
C SER A 82 -6.99 -18.38 6.80
N ALA A 83 -6.25 -17.72 5.90
CA ALA A 83 -6.31 -16.29 5.65
C ALA A 83 -7.13 -15.91 4.39
N LEU A 84 -7.61 -16.87 3.59
CA LEU A 84 -8.29 -16.61 2.31
C LEU A 84 -9.53 -15.70 2.41
N GLN A 85 -10.18 -15.70 3.57
CA GLN A 85 -11.35 -14.85 3.85
C GLN A 85 -10.98 -13.46 4.41
N GLY A 86 -9.69 -13.17 4.56
CA GLY A 86 -9.20 -12.06 5.34
C GLY A 86 -7.73 -11.75 5.06
N HIS A 87 -7.41 -11.30 3.85
CA HIS A 87 -6.05 -10.88 3.50
C HIS A 87 -6.05 -9.71 2.53
N ALA A 88 -4.89 -9.05 2.43
CA ALA A 88 -4.58 -8.04 1.43
C ALA A 88 -3.09 -8.14 1.10
N TYR A 89 -2.75 -8.82 0.01
CA TYR A 89 -1.37 -9.04 -0.44
C TYR A 89 -1.14 -8.24 -1.70
N HIS A 90 -0.01 -7.55 -1.79
CA HIS A 90 0.36 -6.78 -2.97
C HIS A 90 1.85 -6.93 -3.24
N THR A 91 2.19 -7.11 -4.51
CA THR A 91 3.56 -7.19 -5.00
C THR A 91 3.73 -6.24 -6.18
N TYR A 92 4.78 -5.41 -6.12
CA TYR A 92 5.16 -4.47 -7.19
C TYR A 92 6.58 -4.80 -7.62
N GLN A 93 6.75 -5.19 -8.88
CA GLN A 93 8.04 -5.58 -9.45
C GLN A 93 8.45 -4.57 -10.52
N LEU A 94 9.62 -3.98 -10.36
CA LEU A 94 10.21 -3.07 -11.35
C LEU A 94 11.42 -3.75 -11.96
N VAL A 95 11.46 -3.84 -13.28
CA VAL A 95 12.58 -4.46 -14.02
C VAL A 95 13.14 -3.44 -15.01
N SER A 96 14.44 -3.20 -14.95
CA SER A 96 15.17 -2.33 -15.88
C SER A 96 15.01 -2.77 -17.33
N GLY A 97 15.18 -1.85 -18.29
CA GLY A 97 14.98 -2.13 -19.72
C GLY A 97 15.84 -3.27 -20.28
N ASP A 98 17.05 -3.45 -19.74
CA ASP A 98 17.96 -4.54 -20.10
C ASP A 98 17.81 -5.79 -19.21
N GLY A 99 16.95 -5.74 -18.20
CA GLY A 99 16.65 -6.84 -17.28
C GLY A 99 17.71 -7.09 -16.20
N SER A 100 18.76 -6.27 -16.11
CA SER A 100 19.88 -6.50 -15.19
C SER A 100 19.56 -6.15 -13.72
N VAL A 101 18.66 -5.18 -13.52
CA VAL A 101 18.21 -4.70 -12.20
C VAL A 101 16.74 -5.00 -12.00
N MET A 102 16.41 -5.56 -10.85
CA MET A 102 15.04 -5.81 -10.40
C MET A 102 14.83 -5.31 -8.96
N PHE A 103 13.75 -4.57 -8.76
CA PHE A 103 13.24 -4.19 -7.45
C PHE A 103 11.92 -4.89 -7.17
N GLU A 104 11.70 -5.29 -5.93
CA GLU A 104 10.42 -5.82 -5.47
C GLU A 104 9.99 -5.16 -4.17
N PHE A 105 8.73 -4.72 -4.13
CA PHE A 105 8.07 -4.27 -2.93
C PHE A 105 6.88 -5.17 -2.63
N GLN A 106 6.79 -5.67 -1.41
CA GLN A 106 5.67 -6.48 -0.96
C GLN A 106 5.10 -5.96 0.36
N HIS A 107 3.77 -5.95 0.47
CA HIS A 107 3.08 -5.80 1.75
C HIS A 107 1.90 -6.77 1.83
N ASN A 108 1.95 -7.62 2.85
CA ASN A 108 1.05 -8.75 3.02
C ASN A 108 0.35 -8.66 4.37
N VAL A 109 -0.96 -8.43 4.34
CA VAL A 109 -1.79 -8.38 5.54
C VAL A 109 -2.59 -9.66 5.67
N ILE A 110 -2.56 -10.25 6.86
CA ILE A 110 -3.47 -11.31 7.29
C ILE A 110 -4.40 -10.74 8.36
N GLY A 111 -5.69 -11.02 8.24
CA GLY A 111 -6.71 -10.61 9.18
C GLY A 111 -6.91 -9.10 9.21
N ARG A 112 -7.17 -8.57 10.41
CA ARG A 112 -7.59 -7.17 10.60
C ARG A 112 -6.80 -6.41 11.68
N THR A 113 -5.84 -7.07 12.32
CA THR A 113 -5.14 -6.53 13.49
C THR A 113 -4.46 -5.19 13.20
N THR A 114 -3.74 -5.06 12.09
CA THR A 114 -3.08 -3.79 11.69
C THR A 114 -4.07 -2.62 11.55
N TYR A 115 -5.32 -2.90 11.16
CA TYR A 115 -6.35 -1.87 11.06
C TYR A 115 -6.88 -1.47 12.43
N ALA A 116 -7.03 -2.44 13.34
CA ALA A 116 -7.44 -2.19 14.71
C ALA A 116 -6.39 -1.37 15.46
N GLU A 117 -5.12 -1.78 15.39
CA GLU A 117 -3.99 -1.06 16.00
C GLU A 117 -3.89 0.38 15.47
N GLY A 118 -3.90 0.56 14.14
CA GLY A 118 -3.87 1.90 13.55
C GLY A 118 -5.08 2.77 13.93
N THR A 119 -6.22 2.16 14.25
CA THR A 119 -7.40 2.90 14.77
C THR A 119 -7.16 3.36 16.20
N VAL A 120 -6.57 2.52 17.06
CA VAL A 120 -6.20 2.88 18.43
C VAL A 120 -5.21 4.04 18.43
N ASP A 121 -4.18 3.99 17.58
CA ASP A 121 -3.20 5.08 17.46
C ASP A 121 -3.84 6.39 17.00
N ALA A 122 -4.75 6.33 16.02
CA ALA A 122 -5.48 7.50 15.56
C ALA A 122 -6.37 8.11 16.65
N CYS A 123 -7.02 7.28 17.47
CA CYS A 123 -7.79 7.76 18.63
C CYS A 123 -6.88 8.43 19.67
N LEU A 124 -5.71 7.84 19.98
CA LEU A 124 -4.74 8.44 20.91
C LEU A 124 -4.21 9.77 20.38
N PHE A 125 -3.87 9.83 19.09
CA PHE A 125 -3.45 11.06 18.43
C PHE A 125 -4.54 12.14 18.51
N LEU A 126 -5.78 11.80 18.16
CA LEU A 126 -6.89 12.76 18.16
C LEU A 126 -7.19 13.26 19.58
N ALA A 127 -7.15 12.39 20.59
CA ALA A 127 -7.31 12.78 21.98
C ALA A 127 -6.25 13.80 22.42
N ALA A 128 -4.98 13.60 22.01
CA ALA A 128 -3.91 14.55 22.28
C ALA A 128 -4.12 15.91 21.57
N GLN A 129 -4.61 15.91 20.31
CA GLN A 129 -4.93 17.15 19.60
C GLN A 129 -6.06 17.94 20.27
N VAL A 130 -7.09 17.24 20.76
CA VAL A 130 -8.19 17.87 21.51
C VAL A 130 -7.70 18.46 22.83
N GLN A 131 -6.91 17.69 23.60
CA GLN A 131 -6.35 18.16 24.87
C GLN A 131 -5.45 19.38 24.70
N ALA A 132 -4.71 19.46 23.60
CA ALA A 132 -3.85 20.59 23.26
C ALA A 132 -4.63 21.82 22.73
N GLY A 133 -5.95 21.74 22.55
CA GLY A 133 -6.75 22.83 22.00
C GLY A 133 -6.41 23.14 20.54
N SER A 134 -6.05 22.13 19.74
CA SER A 134 -5.65 22.31 18.34
C SER A 134 -6.76 23.01 17.53
N PRO A 135 -6.47 24.09 16.78
CA PRO A 135 -7.46 24.76 15.94
C PRO A 135 -7.80 23.96 14.67
N ARG A 136 -6.96 22.97 14.31
CA ARG A 136 -7.20 22.06 13.20
C ARG A 136 -8.16 20.96 13.65
N THR A 137 -9.21 20.72 12.85
CA THR A 137 -10.28 19.78 13.19
C THR A 137 -10.34 18.54 12.29
N LEU A 138 -9.62 18.54 11.16
CA LEU A 138 -9.58 17.43 10.22
C LEU A 138 -8.15 16.91 10.04
N PHE A 139 -7.96 15.63 10.33
CA PHE A 139 -6.68 14.93 10.27
C PHE A 139 -6.80 13.65 9.45
N ASN A 140 -5.67 13.15 8.96
CA ASN A 140 -5.55 11.88 8.29
C ASN A 140 -4.45 11.01 8.92
N MET A 141 -4.22 9.82 8.36
CA MET A 141 -3.25 8.88 8.92
C MET A 141 -1.78 9.32 8.72
N VAL A 142 -1.50 10.21 7.78
CA VAL A 142 -0.16 10.82 7.63
C VAL A 142 0.12 11.78 8.79
N ASP A 143 -0.89 12.51 9.27
CA ASP A 143 -0.74 13.35 10.47
C ASP A 143 -0.43 12.50 11.71
N VAL A 144 -1.11 11.36 11.87
CA VAL A 144 -0.86 10.40 12.95
C VAL A 144 0.59 9.89 12.89
N LEU A 145 1.06 9.49 11.70
CA LEU A 145 2.43 9.04 11.49
C LEU A 145 3.47 10.12 11.82
N LYS A 146 3.25 11.36 11.37
CA LYS A 146 4.16 12.49 11.62
C LYS A 146 4.28 12.86 13.10
N ALA A 147 3.24 12.60 13.90
CA ALA A 147 3.27 12.83 15.33
C ALA A 147 4.13 11.82 16.10
N GLY A 148 4.61 10.75 15.46
CA GLY A 148 5.40 9.71 16.12
C GLY A 148 4.61 8.90 17.15
N ALA A 149 3.28 8.96 17.10
CA ALA A 149 2.38 8.22 17.99
C ALA A 149 2.30 6.74 17.57
N MET A 150 3.44 6.03 17.64
CA MET A 150 3.53 4.60 17.38
C MET A 150 3.68 3.88 18.71
N ARG A 151 2.57 3.36 19.24
CA ARG A 151 2.60 2.41 20.36
C ARG A 151 2.34 1.00 19.85
#